data_AF-A0A7S2AEE4-F1
#
_entry.id   AF-A0A7S2AEE4-F1
#
_cell.length_a   1.000
_cell.length_b   1.000
_cell.length_c   1.000
_cell.angle_alpha   90.00
_cell.angle_beta   90.00
_cell.angle_gamma   90.00
#
_symmetry.space_group_name_H-M   'P 1'
#
loop_
_entity.id
_entity.type
_entity.pdbx_description
1 polymer ?
#
loop_
_entity_poly.entity_id
_entity_poly.type
_entity_poly.pdbx_seq_one_letter_code
_entity_poly.pdbx_strand_id
1 'polypeptide(L)'
;PESLLACTYLKVHEDPFRLEHYQETMQSRNHGKMLKALLVNSMQKAGIDVEISSDHPSPTQEGQKSVLSGPLPGMTMEKLFKIHHDQSMEENGTELPGGGVLMEKEWVISSTYHTVCMSEDGKTILHKGFGNDDTLTDLASTIHEQLTSEDPPRIETWSMMEYRRLPMPAMTEEFVKRVFAFAQGKEEDAEA
;
A
#
# COMPACT_ATOMS: atom_id res chain seq x y z
N PRO A 1 20.67 12.27 0.76
CA PRO A 1 19.79 12.56 1.90
C PRO A 1 18.69 11.50 1.98
N GLU A 2 18.62 10.74 3.06
CA GLU A 2 17.46 9.87 3.32
C GLU A 2 16.24 10.77 3.49
N SER A 3 15.20 10.57 2.67
CA SER A 3 13.95 11.31 2.82
C SER A 3 13.27 10.85 4.10
N LEU A 4 13.01 11.78 5.03
CA LEU A 4 12.14 11.52 6.17
C LEU A 4 10.72 11.28 5.63
N LEU A 5 10.31 10.01 5.59
CA LEU A 5 8.99 9.61 5.10
C LEU A 5 7.89 10.03 6.08
N ALA A 6 8.22 10.08 7.36
CA ALA A 6 7.33 10.55 8.41
C ALA A 6 8.09 11.00 9.66
N CYS A 7 7.46 11.87 10.43
CA CYS A 7 7.87 12.26 11.77
C CYS A 7 6.82 11.79 12.77
N THR A 8 7.26 11.08 13.83
CA THR A 8 6.37 10.59 14.88
C THR A 8 6.45 11.52 16.08
N TYR A 9 5.29 11.94 16.58
CA TYR A 9 5.16 12.88 17.69
C TYR A 9 4.43 12.23 18.86
N LEU A 10 5.02 12.34 20.04
CA LEU A 10 4.35 12.13 21.31
C LEU A 10 4.17 13.47 22.01
N LYS A 11 2.92 13.82 22.30
CA LYS A 11 2.55 15.03 23.03
C LYS A 11 1.86 14.65 24.33
N VAL A 12 2.46 15.04 25.45
CA VAL A 12 1.86 14.90 26.78
C VAL A 12 0.90 16.08 27.00
N HIS A 13 -0.33 15.78 27.41
CA HIS A 13 -1.28 16.78 27.91
C HIS A 13 -1.46 16.53 29.40
N GLU A 14 -1.42 17.57 30.23
CA GLU A 14 -1.41 17.42 31.69
C GLU A 14 -2.82 17.36 32.31
N ASP A 15 -3.82 17.96 31.66
CA ASP A 15 -5.18 18.07 32.22
C ASP A 15 -6.28 17.90 31.14
N PRO A 16 -7.07 16.79 31.17
CA PRO A 16 -6.73 15.55 31.88
C PRO A 16 -5.43 14.96 31.33
N PHE A 17 -4.68 14.24 32.18
CA PHE A 17 -3.44 13.58 31.75
C PHE A 17 -3.72 12.60 30.60
N ARG A 18 -3.15 12.87 29.42
CA ARG A 18 -3.23 11.98 28.25
C ARG A 18 -1.97 12.09 27.41
N LEU A 19 -1.61 10.98 26.77
CA LEU A 19 -0.57 10.94 25.73
C LEU A 19 -1.25 10.95 24.37
N GLU A 20 -1.02 12.00 23.60
CA GLU A 20 -1.38 12.06 22.19
C GLU A 20 -0.19 11.56 21.37
N HIS A 21 -0.44 10.53 20.56
CA HIS A 21 0.55 9.98 19.64
C HIS A 21 0.01 10.18 18.22
N TYR A 22 0.76 10.89 17.39
CA TYR A 22 0.41 11.13 16.00
C TYR A 22 1.65 11.08 15.11
N GLN A 23 1.43 10.83 13.83
CA GLN A 23 2.48 10.80 12.82
C GLN A 23 2.16 11.87 11.77
N GLU A 24 3.17 12.63 11.34
CA GLU A 24 3.09 13.48 10.16
C GLU A 24 3.85 12.80 9.03
N THR A 25 3.13 12.42 7.97
CA THR A 25 3.72 11.88 6.76
C THR A 25 4.13 13.01 5.83
N MET A 26 5.38 12.99 5.35
CA MET A 26 5.79 13.93 4.30
C MET A 26 5.35 13.39 2.94
N GLN A 27 4.91 14.27 2.04
CA GLN A 27 4.68 13.93 0.63
C GLN A 27 6.01 13.58 -0.02
N SER A 28 6.41 12.33 0.12
CA SER A 28 7.64 11.79 -0.41
C SER A 28 7.35 10.44 -1.02
N ARG A 29 8.08 10.13 -2.08
CA ARG A 29 7.92 8.90 -2.82
C ARG A 29 8.47 7.75 -1.99
N ASN A 30 7.58 6.85 -1.58
CA ASN A 30 7.95 5.59 -0.96
C ASN A 30 8.44 4.62 -2.04
N HIS A 31 9.58 3.98 -1.79
CA HIS A 31 10.24 3.05 -2.72
C HIS A 31 10.99 1.92 -2.00
N GLY A 32 10.54 1.60 -0.78
CA GLY A 32 11.26 0.69 0.14
C GLY A 32 10.89 -0.79 0.01
N LYS A 33 11.42 -1.59 0.95
CA LYS A 33 11.29 -3.06 1.00
C LYS A 33 9.84 -3.55 0.98
N MET A 34 8.90 -2.81 1.58
CA MET A 34 7.49 -3.18 1.60
C MET A 34 6.90 -3.20 0.19
N LEU A 35 7.10 -2.14 -0.60
CA LEU A 35 6.61 -2.10 -1.99
C LEU A 35 7.26 -3.17 -2.85
N LYS A 36 8.56 -3.43 -2.64
CA LYS A 36 9.23 -4.56 -3.29
C LYS A 36 8.56 -5.89 -2.94
N ALA A 37 8.25 -6.14 -1.67
CA ALA A 37 7.59 -7.37 -1.25
C ALA A 37 6.20 -7.53 -1.85
N LEU A 38 5.43 -6.45 -1.94
CA LEU A 38 4.11 -6.44 -2.59
C LEU A 38 4.21 -6.81 -4.08
N LEU A 39 5.12 -6.16 -4.82
CA LEU A 39 5.31 -6.46 -6.24
C LEU A 39 5.83 -7.89 -6.46
N VAL A 40 6.78 -8.35 -5.63
CA VAL A 40 7.27 -9.75 -5.67
C VAL A 40 6.13 -10.73 -5.48
N ASN A 41 5.30 -10.53 -4.44
CA ASN A 41 4.18 -11.42 -4.16
C ASN A 41 3.16 -11.44 -5.30
N SER A 42 2.83 -10.28 -5.87
CA SER A 42 1.92 -10.20 -7.02
C SER A 42 2.48 -10.93 -8.24
N MET A 43 3.76 -10.72 -8.59
CA MET A 43 4.37 -11.41 -9.74
C MET A 43 4.48 -12.91 -9.52
N GLN A 44 4.83 -13.36 -8.30
CA GLN A 44 4.89 -14.79 -7.97
C GLN A 44 3.54 -15.47 -8.02
N LYS A 45 2.47 -14.83 -7.51
CA LYS A 45 1.09 -15.34 -7.63
C LYS A 45 0.67 -15.47 -9.10
N ALA A 46 1.15 -14.60 -9.98
CA ALA A 46 0.94 -14.67 -11.42
C ALA A 46 1.82 -15.71 -12.14
N GLY A 47 2.68 -16.44 -11.43
CA GLY A 47 3.63 -17.39 -12.01
C GLY A 47 4.78 -16.72 -12.79
N ILE A 48 5.07 -15.45 -12.49
CA ILE A 48 6.14 -14.67 -13.14
C ILE A 48 7.34 -14.61 -12.20
N ASP A 49 8.45 -15.21 -12.62
CA ASP A 49 9.74 -15.10 -11.94
C ASP A 49 10.53 -13.93 -12.53
N VAL A 50 10.67 -12.85 -11.76
CA VAL A 50 11.38 -11.64 -12.17
C VAL A 50 12.13 -11.03 -10.99
N GLU A 51 13.37 -10.59 -11.24
CA GLU A 51 14.14 -9.85 -10.24
C GLU A 51 13.45 -8.50 -9.96
N ILE A 52 13.32 -8.13 -8.68
CA ILE A 52 12.78 -6.84 -8.28
C ILE A 52 13.74 -6.16 -7.31
N SER A 53 14.07 -4.91 -7.59
CA SER A 53 14.99 -4.08 -6.81
C SER A 53 14.25 -2.89 -6.20
N SER A 54 14.62 -2.52 -4.96
CA SER A 54 14.15 -1.29 -4.32
C SER A 54 15.18 -0.18 -4.50
N ASP A 55 14.77 1.06 -4.24
CA ASP A 55 15.66 2.23 -4.20
C ASP A 55 16.37 2.53 -5.55
N HIS A 56 15.80 2.05 -6.67
CA HIS A 56 16.32 2.29 -8.01
C HIS A 56 15.98 3.72 -8.46
N PRO A 57 16.87 4.44 -9.17
CA PRO A 57 16.49 5.69 -9.82
C PRO A 57 15.27 5.51 -10.71
N SER A 58 14.29 6.40 -10.59
CA SER A 58 13.06 6.34 -11.36
C SER A 58 13.32 6.67 -12.83
N PRO A 59 12.94 5.78 -13.78
CA PRO A 59 13.07 6.06 -15.20
C PRO A 59 12.13 7.17 -15.70
N THR A 60 11.02 7.42 -15.01
CA THR A 60 10.01 8.40 -15.46
C THR A 60 9.97 9.70 -14.66
N GLN A 61 10.67 9.77 -13.52
CA GLN A 61 10.70 10.97 -12.69
C GLN A 61 12.13 11.23 -12.21
N GLU A 62 12.79 12.19 -12.87
CA GLU A 62 14.16 12.57 -12.55
C GLU A 62 14.34 12.95 -11.07
N GLY A 63 15.44 12.47 -10.47
CA GLY A 63 15.78 12.73 -9.06
C GLY A 63 14.98 11.92 -8.03
N GLN A 64 14.01 11.11 -8.46
CA GLN A 64 13.22 10.24 -7.59
C GLN A 64 13.69 8.79 -7.62
N LYS A 65 13.22 8.02 -6.66
CA LYS A 65 13.48 6.57 -6.55
C LYS A 65 12.17 5.77 -6.59
N SER A 66 12.27 4.54 -7.04
CA SER A 66 11.15 3.59 -7.15
C SER A 66 11.63 2.15 -6.94
N VAL A 67 10.65 1.24 -6.85
CA VAL A 67 10.87 -0.18 -7.01
C VAL A 67 10.84 -0.48 -8.52
N LEU A 68 11.80 -1.25 -9.00
CA LEU A 68 11.91 -1.58 -10.42
C LEU A 68 12.12 -3.07 -10.63
N SER A 69 11.34 -3.66 -11.55
CA SER A 69 11.53 -5.03 -11.98
C SER A 69 12.67 -5.19 -12.99
N GLY A 70 13.08 -6.44 -13.20
CA GLY A 70 13.78 -6.88 -14.39
C GLY A 70 12.91 -6.72 -15.65
N PRO A 71 13.50 -6.89 -16.84
CA PRO A 71 12.78 -6.82 -18.10
C PRO A 71 11.71 -7.92 -18.22
N LEU A 72 10.55 -7.59 -18.77
CA LEU A 72 9.38 -8.46 -18.91
C LEU A 72 8.89 -8.50 -20.38
N PRO A 73 9.45 -9.38 -21.23
CA PRO A 73 9.07 -9.50 -22.63
C PRO A 73 7.57 -9.75 -22.82
N GLY A 74 6.93 -8.92 -23.64
CA GLY A 74 5.51 -9.03 -23.96
C GLY A 74 4.55 -8.63 -22.83
N MET A 75 5.05 -8.06 -21.72
CA MET A 75 4.20 -7.44 -20.71
C MET A 75 3.54 -6.17 -21.27
N THR A 76 2.26 -5.99 -21.00
CA THR A 76 1.48 -4.79 -21.37
C THR A 76 0.72 -4.30 -20.16
N MET A 77 0.24 -3.05 -20.19
CA MET A 77 -0.55 -2.49 -19.09
C MET A 77 -1.81 -3.31 -18.83
N GLU A 78 -2.46 -3.81 -19.88
CA GLU A 78 -3.65 -4.66 -19.76
C GLU A 78 -3.34 -6.00 -19.09
N LYS A 79 -2.19 -6.62 -19.41
CA LYS A 79 -1.77 -7.86 -18.75
C LYS A 79 -1.44 -7.63 -17.29
N LEU A 80 -0.71 -6.56 -16.98
CA LEU A 80 -0.38 -6.20 -15.60
C LEU A 80 -1.63 -5.89 -14.79
N PHE A 81 -2.57 -5.13 -15.35
CA PHE A 81 -3.82 -4.81 -14.69
C PHE A 81 -4.67 -6.06 -14.46
N LYS A 82 -4.73 -6.95 -15.45
CA LYS A 82 -5.44 -8.23 -15.31
C LYS A 82 -4.87 -9.07 -14.16
N ILE A 83 -3.55 -9.10 -13.98
CA ILE A 83 -2.92 -9.81 -12.85
C ILE A 83 -3.45 -9.28 -11.52
N HIS A 84 -3.45 -7.97 -11.32
CA HIS A 84 -3.93 -7.36 -10.08
C HIS A 84 -5.44 -7.49 -9.90
N HIS A 85 -6.20 -7.37 -10.99
CA HIS A 85 -7.64 -7.58 -11.00
C HIS A 85 -7.99 -9.01 -10.57
N ASP A 86 -7.43 -10.02 -11.23
CA ASP A 86 -7.68 -11.43 -10.91
C ASP A 86 -7.31 -11.74 -9.44
N GLN A 87 -6.14 -11.26 -8.97
CA GLN A 87 -5.72 -11.43 -7.58
C GLN A 87 -6.66 -10.75 -6.59
N SER A 88 -7.18 -9.57 -6.93
CA SER A 88 -8.14 -8.86 -6.09
C SER A 88 -9.45 -9.66 -6.02
N MET A 89 -9.93 -10.18 -7.14
CA MET A 89 -11.13 -11.00 -7.17
C MET A 89 -10.97 -12.33 -6.42
N GLU A 90 -9.80 -12.96 -6.47
CA GLU A 90 -9.47 -14.16 -5.66
C GLU A 90 -9.49 -13.86 -4.15
N GLU A 91 -9.19 -12.63 -3.76
CA GLU A 91 -9.22 -12.14 -2.38
C GLU A 91 -10.59 -11.52 -2.01
N ASN A 92 -11.68 -11.95 -2.66
CA ASN A 92 -13.06 -11.47 -2.46
C ASN A 92 -13.30 -10.00 -2.83
N GLY A 93 -12.58 -9.50 -3.83
CA GLY A 93 -12.79 -8.16 -4.37
C GLY A 93 -14.19 -7.96 -4.97
N THR A 94 -14.65 -6.71 -4.94
CA THR A 94 -15.92 -6.28 -5.54
C THR A 94 -15.65 -5.41 -6.77
N GLU A 95 -16.25 -5.77 -7.90
CA GLU A 95 -16.12 -5.02 -9.15
C GLU A 95 -16.71 -3.60 -9.01
N LEU A 96 -15.97 -2.59 -9.46
CA LEU A 96 -16.39 -1.20 -9.52
C LEU A 96 -16.78 -0.78 -10.94
N PRO A 97 -17.62 0.26 -11.10
CA PRO A 97 -17.81 0.89 -12.40
C PRO A 97 -16.46 1.33 -13.01
N GLY A 98 -16.27 1.03 -14.30
CA GLY A 98 -15.01 1.32 -15.00
C GLY A 98 -13.95 0.21 -14.93
N GLY A 99 -14.30 -0.97 -14.37
CA GLY A 99 -13.45 -2.15 -14.38
C GLY A 99 -12.37 -2.17 -13.29
N GLY A 100 -12.46 -1.29 -12.29
CA GLY A 100 -11.65 -1.37 -11.08
C GLY A 100 -12.19 -2.40 -10.10
N VAL A 101 -11.44 -2.66 -9.04
CA VAL A 101 -11.83 -3.59 -7.96
C VAL A 101 -11.71 -2.89 -6.61
N LEU A 102 -12.71 -3.04 -5.75
CA LEU A 102 -12.68 -2.68 -4.34
C LEU A 102 -12.30 -3.91 -3.51
N MET A 103 -11.34 -3.72 -2.62
CA MET A 103 -10.81 -4.72 -1.72
C MET A 103 -11.09 -4.29 -0.28
N GLU A 104 -11.77 -5.13 0.48
CA GLU A 104 -11.86 -5.02 1.93
C GLU A 104 -10.92 -6.04 2.56
N LYS A 105 -9.99 -5.56 3.39
CA LYS A 105 -9.05 -6.40 4.13
C LYS A 105 -9.29 -6.26 5.61
N GLU A 106 -9.85 -7.31 6.22
CA GLU A 106 -10.00 -7.41 7.67
C GLU A 106 -8.64 -7.61 8.33
N TRP A 107 -8.32 -6.72 9.27
CA TRP A 107 -7.25 -6.90 10.24
C TRP A 107 -7.87 -7.19 11.60
N VAL A 108 -7.07 -7.73 12.53
CA VAL A 108 -7.46 -8.10 13.91
C VAL A 108 -8.30 -7.03 14.63
N ILE A 109 -8.10 -5.75 14.29
CA ILE A 109 -8.78 -4.63 14.95
C ILE A 109 -9.61 -3.75 14.02
N SER A 110 -9.50 -3.92 12.71
CA SER A 110 -10.16 -3.01 11.76
C SER A 110 -10.12 -3.49 10.32
N SER A 111 -11.16 -3.18 9.54
CA SER A 111 -11.15 -3.36 8.08
C SER A 111 -10.40 -2.22 7.41
N THR A 112 -9.60 -2.53 6.40
CA THR A 112 -9.02 -1.53 5.50
C THR A 112 -9.54 -1.65 4.09
N TYR A 113 -9.80 -0.51 3.46
CA TYR A 113 -10.38 -0.44 2.13
C TYR A 113 -9.35 0.04 1.12
N HIS A 114 -9.24 -0.67 0.01
CA HIS A 114 -8.33 -0.36 -1.08
C HIS A 114 -9.04 -0.52 -2.42
N THR A 115 -8.74 0.32 -3.40
CA THR A 115 -9.18 0.09 -4.77
C THR A 115 -8.00 -0.12 -5.69
N VAL A 116 -8.18 -0.98 -6.69
CA VAL A 116 -7.24 -1.17 -7.80
C VAL A 116 -7.94 -0.72 -9.08
N CYS A 117 -7.41 0.31 -9.74
CA CYS A 117 -7.97 0.78 -11.00
C CYS A 117 -6.88 1.24 -11.97
N MET A 118 -7.21 1.23 -13.25
CA MET A 118 -6.39 1.90 -14.26
C MET A 118 -6.62 3.42 -14.21
N SER A 119 -5.58 4.20 -14.43
CA SER A 119 -5.68 5.65 -14.66
C SER A 119 -6.49 5.95 -15.93
N GLU A 120 -7.04 7.16 -16.03
CA GLU A 120 -7.86 7.58 -17.18
C GLU A 120 -7.12 7.49 -18.52
N ASP A 121 -5.79 7.67 -18.50
CA ASP A 121 -4.95 7.59 -19.70
C ASP A 121 -4.48 6.15 -20.03
N GLY A 122 -4.84 5.16 -19.21
CA GLY A 122 -4.49 3.76 -19.41
C GLY A 122 -3.02 3.41 -19.12
N LYS A 123 -2.23 4.33 -18.55
CA LYS A 123 -0.78 4.16 -18.41
C LYS A 123 -0.30 3.75 -17.03
N THR A 124 -1.14 3.90 -16.01
CA THR A 124 -0.78 3.65 -14.62
C THR A 124 -1.86 2.85 -13.92
N ILE A 125 -1.49 1.83 -13.15
CA ILE A 125 -2.38 1.16 -12.21
C ILE A 125 -2.25 1.87 -10.88
N LEU A 126 -3.39 2.21 -10.29
CA LEU A 126 -3.50 2.92 -9.03
C LEU A 126 -4.08 1.97 -7.98
N HIS A 127 -3.30 1.68 -6.94
CA HIS A 127 -3.80 1.05 -5.72
C HIS A 127 -4.04 2.14 -4.68
N LYS A 128 -5.30 2.55 -4.52
CA LYS A 128 -5.70 3.62 -3.62
C LYS A 128 -6.11 3.04 -2.29
N GLY A 129 -5.38 3.34 -1.22
CA GLY A 129 -5.72 2.91 0.14
C GLY A 129 -6.46 4.01 0.89
N PHE A 130 -7.60 3.67 1.48
CA PHE A 130 -8.47 4.59 2.23
C PHE A 130 -8.40 4.36 3.75
N GLY A 131 -7.52 3.45 4.20
CA GLY A 131 -7.48 3.07 5.61
C GLY A 131 -8.81 2.49 6.03
N ASN A 132 -9.38 2.97 7.13
CA ASN A 132 -10.65 2.48 7.69
C ASN A 132 -11.89 3.20 7.15
N ASP A 133 -11.73 4.08 6.16
CA ASP A 133 -12.84 4.81 5.55
C ASP A 133 -13.56 3.95 4.49
N ASP A 134 -14.72 3.42 4.86
CA ASP A 134 -15.61 2.62 4.00
C ASP A 134 -16.35 3.47 2.95
N THR A 135 -16.36 4.80 3.10
CA THR A 135 -16.99 5.72 2.15
C THR A 135 -16.09 6.02 0.94
N LEU A 136 -14.83 5.62 1.00
CA LEU A 136 -13.81 5.83 -0.05
C LEU A 136 -13.61 7.31 -0.40
N THR A 137 -13.77 8.21 0.57
CA THR A 137 -13.62 9.66 0.39
C THR A 137 -12.30 10.19 0.92
N ASP A 138 -11.71 9.52 1.91
CA ASP A 138 -10.49 9.90 2.58
C ASP A 138 -9.30 9.04 2.08
N LEU A 139 -8.73 9.38 0.91
CA LEU A 139 -7.57 8.71 0.30
C LEU A 139 -6.25 8.82 1.09
N ALA A 140 -5.83 7.76 1.78
CA ALA A 140 -4.63 7.77 2.63
C ALA A 140 -3.32 7.62 1.84
N SER A 141 -3.34 6.77 0.83
CA SER A 141 -2.14 6.46 0.04
C SER A 141 -2.52 6.02 -1.37
N THR A 142 -1.59 6.21 -2.30
CA THR A 142 -1.71 5.64 -3.65
C THR A 142 -0.40 4.95 -4.01
N ILE A 143 -0.46 3.65 -4.28
CA ILE A 143 0.61 2.94 -4.99
C ILE A 143 0.35 3.09 -6.48
N HIS A 144 1.38 3.45 -7.22
CA HIS A 144 1.35 3.61 -8.66
C HIS A 144 2.24 2.54 -9.27
N GLU A 145 1.74 1.88 -10.31
CA GLU A 145 2.52 0.96 -11.14
C GLU A 145 2.38 1.33 -12.60
N GLN A 146 3.49 1.37 -13.33
CA GLN A 146 3.48 1.62 -14.77
C GLN A 146 4.58 0.82 -15.47
N LEU A 147 4.46 0.69 -16.78
CA LEU A 147 5.53 0.13 -17.60
C LEU A 147 6.50 1.22 -18.07
N THR A 148 7.78 0.95 -17.96
CA THR A 148 8.83 1.80 -18.56
C THR A 148 8.77 1.73 -20.09
N SER A 149 9.25 2.75 -20.78
CA SER A 149 9.33 2.78 -22.26
C SER A 149 10.45 1.92 -22.86
N GLU A 150 11.19 1.16 -22.05
CA GLU A 150 12.23 0.24 -22.50
C GLU A 150 11.64 -1.00 -23.21
N ASP A 151 12.46 -1.69 -24.02
CA ASP A 151 12.15 -2.97 -24.64
C ASP A 151 13.23 -4.00 -24.26
N PRO A 152 12.95 -4.99 -23.39
CA PRO A 152 11.63 -5.29 -22.80
C PRO A 152 11.19 -4.28 -21.74
N PRO A 153 9.88 -4.06 -21.56
CA PRO A 153 9.39 -3.16 -20.53
C PRO A 153 9.69 -3.71 -19.13
N ARG A 154 9.80 -2.81 -18.15
CA ARG A 154 9.91 -3.12 -16.72
C ARG A 154 8.70 -2.51 -16.01
N ILE A 155 8.34 -3.07 -14.86
CA ILE A 155 7.38 -2.48 -13.95
C ILE A 155 8.13 -1.51 -13.03
N GLU A 156 7.68 -0.27 -13.01
CA GLU A 156 8.07 0.72 -12.02
C GLU A 156 6.94 0.90 -11.01
N THR A 157 7.25 0.75 -9.72
CA THR A 157 6.30 0.88 -8.62
C THR A 157 6.76 1.93 -7.61
N TRP A 158 5.86 2.79 -7.17
CA TRP A 158 6.10 3.73 -6.08
C TRP A 158 4.82 4.02 -5.30
N SER A 159 4.95 4.55 -4.09
CA SER A 159 3.80 5.01 -3.33
C SER A 159 3.92 6.49 -2.98
N MET A 160 2.78 7.17 -3.03
CA MET A 160 2.58 8.50 -2.48
C MET A 160 1.69 8.37 -1.26
N MET A 161 2.10 8.95 -0.14
CA MET A 161 1.24 9.12 1.02
C MET A 161 0.69 10.53 1.01
N GLU A 162 -0.61 10.67 1.23
CA GLU A 162 -1.18 11.99 1.48
C GLU A 162 -0.69 12.50 2.82
N TYR A 163 -0.51 13.82 2.92
CA TYR A 163 -0.20 14.44 4.20
C TYR A 163 -1.37 14.19 5.13
N ARG A 164 -1.13 13.41 6.19
CA ARG A 164 -2.14 13.12 7.18
C ARG A 164 -1.56 13.17 8.57
N ARG A 165 -2.36 13.74 9.47
CA ARG A 165 -2.22 13.51 10.90
C ARG A 165 -3.07 12.31 11.23
N LEU A 166 -2.47 11.12 11.20
CA LEU A 166 -3.19 9.91 11.57
C LEU A 166 -3.35 9.90 13.09
N PRO A 167 -4.58 9.95 13.63
CA PRO A 167 -4.77 9.62 15.02
C PRO A 167 -4.42 8.14 15.16
N MET A 168 -3.38 7.83 15.95
CA MET A 168 -3.22 6.47 16.40
C MET A 168 -4.45 6.14 17.27
N PRO A 169 -5.09 4.97 17.09
CA PRO A 169 -6.10 4.53 18.03
C PRO A 169 -5.53 4.71 19.44
N ALA A 170 -6.33 5.25 20.36
CA ALA A 170 -5.92 5.26 21.75
C ALA A 170 -5.49 3.84 22.09
N MET A 171 -4.26 3.65 22.56
CA MET A 171 -3.77 2.33 22.97
C MET A 171 -4.53 1.96 24.23
N THR A 172 -5.75 1.44 24.06
CA THR A 172 -6.52 0.88 25.16
C THR A 172 -5.81 -0.37 25.64
N GLU A 173 -6.02 -0.73 26.89
CA GLU A 173 -5.47 -1.97 27.45
C GLU A 173 -5.89 -3.18 26.60
N GLU A 174 -7.11 -3.16 26.05
CA GLU A 174 -7.62 -4.18 25.15
C GLU A 174 -6.88 -4.23 23.81
N PHE A 175 -6.59 -3.08 23.18
CA PHE A 175 -5.77 -3.02 21.96
C PHE A 175 -4.38 -3.63 22.20
N VAL A 176 -3.73 -3.24 23.30
CA VAL A 176 -2.42 -3.77 23.68
C VAL A 176 -2.49 -5.29 23.89
N LYS A 177 -3.51 -5.78 24.61
CA LYS A 177 -3.72 -7.23 24.83
C LYS A 177 -3.90 -7.99 23.52
N ARG A 178 -4.73 -7.50 22.58
CA ARG A 178 -4.94 -8.14 21.27
C ARG A 178 -3.65 -8.20 20.45
N VAL A 179 -2.89 -7.09 20.39
CA VAL A 179 -1.59 -7.06 19.69
C VAL A 179 -0.61 -8.07 20.29
N PHE A 180 -0.54 -8.17 21.63
CA PHE A 180 0.31 -9.16 22.29
C PHE A 180 -0.16 -10.60 22.07
N ALA A 181 -1.47 -10.88 22.09
CA ALA A 181 -2.01 -12.20 21.82
C ALA A 181 -1.70 -12.65 20.39
N PHE A 182 -1.90 -11.77 19.41
CA PHE A 182 -1.52 -11.99 18.02
C PHE A 182 -0.02 -12.25 17.86
N ALA A 183 0.84 -11.42 18.46
CA ALA A 183 2.29 -11.60 18.42
C ALA A 183 2.77 -12.91 19.08
N GLN A 184 1.95 -13.50 19.96
CA GLN A 184 2.21 -14.78 20.61
C GLN A 184 1.57 -15.98 19.88
N GLY A 185 0.84 -15.75 18.77
CA GLY A 185 0.12 -16.80 18.04
C GLY A 185 -1.07 -17.39 18.80
N LYS A 186 -1.71 -16.61 19.69
CA LYS A 186 -2.84 -17.03 20.53
C LYS A 186 -4.17 -16.42 20.04
N GLU A 187 -4.49 -16.60 18.76
CA GLU A 187 -5.68 -16.00 18.14
C GLU A 187 -7.02 -16.55 18.68
N GLU A 188 -7.05 -17.76 19.25
CA GLU A 188 -8.30 -18.43 19.65
C GLU A 188 -9.02 -17.82 20.87
N ASP A 189 -8.38 -16.94 21.65
CA ASP A 189 -8.97 -16.41 22.91
C ASP A 189 -9.69 -15.05 22.75
N ALA A 190 -9.81 -14.50 21.54
CA ALA A 190 -10.32 -13.13 21.32
C ALA A 190 -11.83 -13.02 20.98
N GLU A 191 -12.55 -14.13 20.84
CA GLU A 191 -13.99 -14.15 20.50
C GLU A 191 -14.94 -14.38 21.71
N ALA A 192 -14.44 -14.28 22.94
CA ALA A 192 -15.27 -14.45 24.16
C ALA A 192 -15.78 -13.14 24.76
#